data_AF-A0A932D8Q2-F1
#
_entry.id   AF-A0A932D8Q2-F1
#
_cell.length_a   1.000
_cell.length_b   1.000
_cell.length_c   1.000
_cell.angle_alpha   90.00
_cell.angle_beta   90.00
_cell.angle_gamma   90.00
#
_symmetry.space_group_name_H-M   'P 1'
#
loop_
_entity.id
_entity.type
_entity.pdbx_description
1 polymer ?
#
loop_
_entity_poly.entity_id
_entity_poly.type
_entity_poly.pdbx_seq_one_letter_code
_entity_poly.pdbx_strand_id
1 'polypeptide(L)'
;MKLPSEKLLTPFHLKTASDVPWPADEKLFYLLTANGLFRCRNHPFFRSSVPVNDWPAELAAHRPFLKLSYPKIPQRLFERVIGFFARIGDDHGAEAAVLLAWHKTAHRLEVIVPEQCTLVGTTWSGRPFPVEVRYEIPPLPPDLMLIGDIHSHVDMPAYASAMDKDDELHRPGLHIVVGRLSLEPPELHIEVTVDGTRFQVHDPKLVLAGYHHRRPHEVPQEWIAKVKVESYASYGQTSDLPLRVSNDRVEVVPQIIGKNGDASPSDPANPAKVGTPSSEPSGSAAQPSPQISGPTPQNNGHGDGSPPQICAPGLLPSRSQCESDKEACSGDSSHHGKFPPHGVKKEDRS
;
A
#
# COMPACT_ATOMS: atom_id res chain seq x y z
N MET A 1 24.90 -10.33 0.01
CA MET A 1 24.27 -11.64 -0.29
C MET A 1 25.11 -12.29 -1.38
N LYS A 2 25.58 -13.53 -1.24
CA LYS A 2 26.12 -14.24 -2.41
C LYS A 2 24.93 -14.55 -3.31
N LEU A 3 25.01 -14.17 -4.59
CA LEU A 3 24.14 -14.76 -5.60
C LEU A 3 24.33 -16.29 -5.51
N PRO A 4 23.25 -17.09 -5.59
CA PRO A 4 23.44 -18.48 -5.96
C PRO A 4 24.17 -18.49 -7.31
N SER A 5 25.32 -19.14 -7.39
CA SER A 5 25.60 -19.89 -8.61
C SER A 5 24.48 -20.95 -8.72
N GLU A 6 23.89 -21.21 -9.87
CA GLU A 6 24.55 -21.25 -11.17
C GLU A 6 23.82 -20.43 -12.26
N LYS A 7 24.50 -20.27 -13.39
CA LYS A 7 24.05 -19.51 -14.58
C LYS A 7 22.65 -19.96 -15.02
N LEU A 8 21.74 -19.01 -15.26
CA LEU A 8 20.42 -19.29 -15.86
C LEU A 8 20.59 -20.14 -17.13
N LEU A 9 19.72 -21.14 -17.32
CA LEU A 9 19.71 -21.99 -18.52
C LEU A 9 19.37 -21.14 -19.75
N THR A 10 18.45 -20.19 -19.59
CA THR A 10 18.13 -19.17 -20.59
C THR A 10 18.65 -17.80 -20.15
N PRO A 11 19.65 -17.20 -20.83
CA PRO A 11 20.15 -15.86 -20.50
C PRO A 11 19.09 -14.77 -20.60
N PHE A 12 19.28 -13.68 -19.86
CA PHE A 12 18.48 -12.47 -19.91
C PHE A 12 19.34 -11.27 -20.29
N HIS A 13 18.85 -10.48 -21.22
CA HIS A 13 19.47 -9.22 -21.67
C HIS A 13 18.52 -8.05 -21.41
N LEU A 14 19.09 -6.87 -21.15
CA LEU A 14 18.34 -5.63 -20.99
C LEU A 14 18.52 -4.77 -22.24
N LYS A 15 17.43 -4.45 -22.94
CA LYS A 15 17.47 -3.51 -24.06
C LYS A 15 17.36 -2.06 -23.54
N THR A 16 18.49 -1.49 -23.17
CA THR A 16 18.61 -0.11 -22.66
C THR A 16 18.64 0.97 -23.75
N ALA A 17 18.94 0.60 -25.00
CA ALA A 17 19.01 1.50 -26.15
C ALA A 17 18.50 0.81 -27.43
N SER A 18 18.30 1.57 -28.52
CA SER A 18 17.81 1.05 -29.80
C SER A 18 18.83 0.12 -30.49
N ASP A 19 20.11 0.39 -30.29
CA ASP A 19 21.30 -0.17 -30.94
C ASP A 19 22.04 -1.23 -30.11
N VAL A 20 21.49 -1.67 -28.97
CA VAL A 20 22.06 -2.74 -28.14
C VAL A 20 22.43 -3.96 -29.00
N PRO A 21 23.71 -4.41 -28.99
CA PRO A 21 24.16 -5.51 -29.80
C PRO A 21 23.34 -6.78 -29.59
N TRP A 22 23.00 -7.46 -30.69
CA TRP A 22 22.26 -8.71 -30.64
C TRP A 22 23.15 -9.85 -30.14
N PRO A 23 22.79 -10.58 -29.05
CA PRO A 23 23.53 -11.75 -28.58
C PRO A 23 23.54 -12.83 -29.66
N ALA A 24 24.64 -12.94 -30.42
CA ALA A 24 24.69 -13.77 -31.63
C ALA A 24 25.14 -15.22 -31.35
N ASP A 25 25.82 -15.43 -30.23
CA ASP A 25 26.31 -16.69 -29.69
C ASP A 25 25.23 -17.48 -28.92
N GLU A 26 24.17 -16.81 -28.48
CA GLU A 26 23.09 -17.42 -27.70
C GLU A 26 21.96 -17.96 -28.59
N LYS A 27 21.77 -19.29 -28.61
CA LYS A 27 20.71 -19.94 -29.44
C LYS A 27 19.29 -19.55 -29.02
N LEU A 28 19.07 -19.32 -27.73
CA LEU A 28 17.79 -18.97 -27.11
C LEU A 28 18.09 -18.06 -25.91
N PHE A 29 17.41 -16.94 -25.81
CA PHE A 29 17.55 -15.98 -24.71
C PHE A 29 16.28 -15.17 -24.50
N TYR A 30 16.20 -14.45 -23.38
CA TYR A 30 15.17 -13.46 -23.11
C TYR A 30 15.73 -12.03 -23.22
N LEU A 31 14.92 -11.11 -23.73
CA LEU A 31 15.23 -9.70 -23.86
C LEU A 31 14.15 -8.89 -23.16
N LEU A 32 14.48 -8.25 -22.04
CA LEU A 32 13.61 -7.30 -21.36
C LEU A 32 13.76 -5.93 -22.00
N THR A 33 12.65 -5.32 -22.40
CA THR A 33 12.58 -4.02 -23.08
C THR A 33 11.62 -3.09 -22.33
N ALA A 34 11.60 -1.81 -22.72
CA ALA A 34 10.63 -0.83 -22.20
C ALA A 34 9.16 -1.19 -22.47
N ASN A 35 8.88 -2.17 -23.36
CA ASN A 35 7.54 -2.62 -23.73
C ASN A 35 7.29 -4.11 -23.43
N GLY A 36 8.05 -4.71 -22.51
CA GLY A 36 7.80 -6.05 -21.99
C GLY A 36 8.96 -7.03 -22.17
N LEU A 37 8.65 -8.32 -21.99
CA LEU A 37 9.62 -9.41 -22.13
C LEU A 37 9.47 -10.10 -23.48
N PHE A 38 10.58 -10.31 -24.18
CA PHE A 38 10.65 -11.01 -25.46
C PHE A 38 11.48 -12.28 -25.34
N ARG A 39 11.07 -13.34 -26.04
CA ARG A 39 11.86 -14.56 -26.23
C ARG A 39 12.51 -14.52 -27.61
N CYS A 40 13.83 -14.59 -27.62
CA CYS A 40 14.65 -14.42 -28.81
C CYS A 40 15.35 -15.73 -29.19
N ARG A 41 15.55 -15.96 -30.49
CA ARG A 41 16.24 -17.17 -31.00
C ARG A 41 17.21 -16.82 -32.12
N ASN A 42 18.37 -17.48 -32.09
CA ASN A 42 19.29 -17.58 -33.22
C ASN A 42 19.19 -18.98 -33.82
N HIS A 43 18.47 -19.10 -34.94
CA HIS A 43 18.41 -20.31 -35.76
C HIS A 43 19.29 -20.15 -37.01
N PRO A 44 19.90 -21.21 -37.57
CA PRO A 44 20.70 -21.11 -38.81
C PRO A 44 19.97 -20.48 -40.01
N PHE A 45 18.63 -20.52 -40.03
CA PHE A 45 17.81 -19.96 -41.11
C PHE A 45 17.05 -18.67 -40.74
N PHE A 46 16.97 -18.29 -39.46
CA PHE A 46 16.23 -17.11 -39.03
C PHE A 46 16.67 -16.61 -37.66
N ARG A 47 16.44 -15.32 -37.41
CA ARG A 47 16.41 -14.75 -36.06
C ARG A 47 14.98 -14.36 -35.74
N SER A 48 14.56 -14.55 -34.50
CA SER A 48 13.24 -14.10 -34.04
C SER A 48 13.33 -13.43 -32.67
N SER A 49 12.40 -12.51 -32.43
CA SER A 49 12.13 -11.88 -31.15
C SER A 49 10.61 -11.75 -31.04
N VAL A 50 9.99 -12.49 -30.13
CA VAL A 50 8.52 -12.51 -29.97
C VAL A 50 8.16 -12.20 -28.52
N PRO A 51 7.09 -11.42 -28.25
CA PRO A 51 6.66 -11.15 -26.88
C PRO A 51 6.28 -12.46 -26.19
N VAL A 52 6.49 -12.52 -24.87
CA VAL A 52 6.00 -13.62 -24.04
C VAL A 52 5.01 -13.11 -23.01
N ASN A 53 3.92 -13.86 -22.85
CA ASN A 53 2.88 -13.58 -21.86
C ASN A 53 3.15 -14.32 -20.53
N ASP A 54 3.89 -15.43 -20.61
CA ASP A 54 4.32 -16.22 -19.45
C ASP A 54 5.74 -15.84 -19.02
N TRP A 55 5.94 -15.72 -17.71
CA TRP A 55 7.28 -15.51 -17.14
C TRP A 55 8.15 -16.76 -17.26
N PRO A 56 9.48 -16.63 -17.44
CA PRO A 56 10.35 -17.79 -17.61
C PRO A 56 10.37 -18.68 -16.35
N ALA A 57 10.08 -19.97 -16.52
CA ALA A 57 9.87 -20.92 -15.42
C ALA A 57 11.10 -21.19 -14.55
N GLU A 58 12.28 -20.73 -14.96
CA GLU A 58 13.52 -20.74 -14.18
C GLU A 58 13.50 -19.69 -13.05
N LEU A 59 12.65 -18.67 -13.14
CA LEU A 59 12.53 -17.62 -12.14
C LEU A 59 11.54 -18.01 -11.04
N ALA A 60 11.94 -17.79 -9.78
CA ALA A 60 11.03 -17.91 -8.66
C ALA A 60 9.94 -16.82 -8.73
N ALA A 61 8.69 -17.19 -8.47
CA ALA A 61 7.59 -16.24 -8.39
C ALA A 61 7.83 -15.25 -7.24
N HIS A 62 7.77 -13.95 -7.54
CA HIS A 62 7.78 -12.89 -6.55
C HIS A 62 6.35 -12.36 -6.34
N ARG A 63 5.96 -12.10 -5.10
CA ARG A 63 4.67 -11.48 -4.76
C ARG A 63 4.96 -10.07 -4.22
N PRO A 64 4.14 -9.06 -4.56
CA PRO A 64 4.17 -7.78 -3.88
C PRO A 64 4.08 -8.00 -2.37
N PHE A 65 4.96 -7.35 -1.62
CA PHE A 65 4.99 -7.43 -0.17
C PHE A 65 5.34 -6.07 0.41
N LEU A 66 4.89 -5.84 1.63
CA LEU A 66 5.20 -4.65 2.40
C LEU A 66 5.93 -5.05 3.67
N LYS A 67 6.98 -4.30 4.02
CA LYS A 67 7.68 -4.44 5.30
C LYS A 67 7.74 -3.07 5.99
N LEU A 68 6.96 -2.93 7.05
CA LEU A 68 6.91 -1.71 7.85
C LEU A 68 8.21 -1.52 8.63
N SER A 69 8.68 -0.27 8.70
CA SER A 69 9.96 0.11 9.33
C SER A 69 9.87 1.38 10.19
N TYR A 70 8.76 2.12 10.13
CA TYR A 70 8.47 3.20 11.07
C TYR A 70 8.09 2.62 12.44
N PRO A 71 8.35 3.34 13.56
CA PRO A 71 7.91 2.87 14.87
C PRO A 71 6.39 2.95 15.00
N LYS A 72 5.85 2.16 15.91
CA LYS A 72 4.41 2.12 16.16
C LYS A 72 3.90 3.45 16.69
N ILE A 73 2.68 3.84 16.29
CA ILE A 73 1.98 5.01 16.82
C ILE A 73 1.86 4.85 18.35
N PRO A 74 2.39 5.79 19.15
CA PRO A 74 2.30 5.71 20.60
C PRO A 74 0.85 5.69 21.07
N GLN A 75 0.52 4.78 21.98
CA GLN A 75 -0.84 4.57 22.47
C GLN A 75 -1.54 5.88 22.85
N ARG A 76 -0.94 6.69 23.72
CA ARG A 76 -1.54 7.97 24.19
C ARG A 76 -1.75 8.99 23.06
N LEU A 77 -0.91 8.96 22.02
CA LEU A 77 -1.08 9.80 20.84
C LEU A 77 -2.29 9.35 20.02
N PHE A 78 -2.40 8.04 19.78
CA PHE A 78 -3.55 7.46 19.07
C PHE A 78 -4.87 7.65 19.85
N GLU A 79 -4.89 7.36 21.15
CA GLU A 79 -6.05 7.60 22.03
C GLU A 79 -6.53 9.06 22.04
N ARG A 80 -5.62 10.02 21.87
CA ARG A 80 -5.94 11.45 21.72
C ARG A 80 -6.49 11.79 20.33
N VAL A 81 -6.00 11.15 19.27
CA VAL A 81 -6.59 11.24 17.93
C VAL A 81 -8.01 10.67 17.92
N ILE A 82 -8.26 9.52 18.55
CA ILE A 82 -9.62 8.99 18.70
C ILE A 82 -10.49 9.94 19.55
N GLY A 83 -9.92 10.54 20.60
CA GLY A 83 -10.59 11.59 21.37
C GLY A 83 -10.98 12.82 20.54
N PHE A 84 -10.14 13.23 19.59
CA PHE A 84 -10.41 14.35 18.68
C PHE A 84 -11.54 14.02 17.72
N PHE A 85 -11.51 12.85 17.09
CA PHE A 85 -12.58 12.39 16.22
C PHE A 85 -13.91 12.23 16.98
N ALA A 86 -13.87 11.69 18.20
CA ALA A 86 -15.07 11.57 19.02
C ALA A 86 -15.68 12.95 19.30
N ARG A 87 -14.87 13.97 19.61
CA ARG A 87 -15.38 15.34 19.79
C ARG A 87 -16.03 15.91 18.53
N ILE A 88 -15.41 15.78 17.36
CA ILE A 88 -15.99 16.28 16.10
C ILE A 88 -17.26 15.49 15.71
N GLY A 89 -17.27 14.19 15.95
CA GLY A 89 -18.43 13.32 15.76
C GLY A 89 -19.59 13.66 16.70
N ASP A 90 -19.32 13.88 17.99
CA ASP A 90 -20.32 14.22 19.00
C ASP A 90 -20.87 15.66 18.80
N ASP A 91 -19.99 16.64 18.55
CA ASP A 91 -20.35 18.06 18.42
C ASP A 91 -21.07 18.35 17.08
N HIS A 92 -20.77 17.59 16.01
CA HIS A 92 -21.19 17.95 14.63
C HIS A 92 -21.71 16.78 13.75
N GLY A 93 -21.55 15.52 14.17
CA GLY A 93 -21.86 14.36 13.31
C GLY A 93 -20.97 14.25 12.08
N ALA A 94 -19.75 14.80 12.15
CA ALA A 94 -18.88 15.07 11.02
C ALA A 94 -17.57 14.28 11.06
N GLU A 95 -16.96 14.07 9.89
CA GLU A 95 -15.65 13.45 9.79
C GLU A 95 -14.54 14.43 10.18
N ALA A 96 -13.43 13.90 10.65
CA ALA A 96 -12.19 14.64 10.77
C ALA A 96 -10.99 13.77 10.39
N ALA A 97 -9.93 14.43 9.95
CA ALA A 97 -8.67 13.82 9.54
C ALA A 97 -7.49 14.44 10.29
N VAL A 98 -6.45 13.62 10.49
CA VAL A 98 -5.14 14.06 10.96
C VAL A 98 -4.05 13.41 10.11
N LEU A 99 -2.97 14.14 9.88
CA LEU A 99 -1.77 13.64 9.20
C LEU A 99 -0.81 13.05 10.24
N LEU A 100 -0.15 11.96 9.86
CA LEU A 100 0.94 11.36 10.61
C LEU A 100 2.28 11.75 9.99
N ALA A 101 3.17 12.32 10.80
CA ALA A 101 4.52 12.69 10.37
C ALA A 101 5.59 12.05 11.25
N TRP A 102 6.71 11.69 10.65
CA TRP A 102 7.93 11.28 11.32
C TRP A 102 8.87 12.47 11.47
N HIS A 103 9.19 12.85 12.71
CA HIS A 103 10.19 13.86 13.00
C HIS A 103 11.57 13.20 13.00
N LYS A 104 12.34 13.45 11.94
CA LYS A 104 13.60 12.78 11.61
C LYS A 104 14.68 12.97 12.69
N THR A 105 14.81 14.19 13.22
CA THR A 105 15.83 14.54 14.23
C THR A 105 15.46 14.07 15.64
N ALA A 106 14.20 14.22 16.03
CA ALA A 106 13.73 13.82 17.36
C ALA A 106 13.37 12.32 17.47
N HIS A 107 13.42 11.58 16.35
CA HIS A 107 13.07 10.17 16.24
C HIS A 107 11.72 9.84 16.89
N ARG A 108 10.69 10.63 16.60
CA ARG A 108 9.32 10.44 17.12
C ARG A 108 8.25 10.69 16.06
N LEU A 109 7.10 10.07 16.26
CA LEU A 109 5.89 10.38 15.50
C LEU A 109 5.21 11.64 16.05
N GLU A 110 4.69 12.45 15.14
CA GLU A 110 3.90 13.64 15.43
C GLU A 110 2.60 13.60 14.64
N VAL A 111 1.55 14.21 15.21
CA VAL A 111 0.25 14.38 14.58
C VAL A 111 0.11 15.82 14.15
N ILE A 112 -0.23 16.04 12.88
CA ILE A 112 -0.52 17.36 12.33
C ILE A 112 -2.00 17.37 11.96
N VAL A 113 -2.78 18.22 12.62
CA VAL A 113 -4.15 18.50 12.18
C VAL A 113 -4.07 19.58 11.10
N PRO A 114 -4.46 19.30 9.85
CA PRO A 114 -4.56 20.31 8.81
C PRO A 114 -5.81 21.19 9.02
N GLU A 115 -5.81 22.38 8.42
CA GLU A 115 -7.08 23.09 8.17
C GLU A 115 -7.95 22.20 7.28
N GLN A 116 -9.20 21.96 7.68
CA GLN A 116 -10.06 20.99 7.01
C GLN A 116 -11.52 21.43 7.00
N CYS A 117 -12.21 21.08 5.93
CA CYS A 117 -13.63 21.33 5.76
C CYS A 117 -14.36 20.00 5.60
N THR A 118 -15.26 19.67 6.53
CA THR A 118 -16.09 18.46 6.46
C THR A 118 -17.51 18.81 6.07
N LEU A 119 -18.11 17.96 5.24
CA LEU A 119 -19.46 18.11 4.72
C LEU A 119 -20.39 17.12 5.44
N VAL A 120 -21.45 17.64 6.05
CA VAL A 120 -22.43 16.86 6.81
C VAL A 120 -23.79 16.91 6.11
N GLY A 121 -24.29 15.74 5.75
CA GLY A 121 -25.64 15.54 5.25
C GLY A 121 -26.64 15.36 6.37
N THR A 122 -27.93 15.35 6.01
CA THR A 122 -29.01 15.00 6.94
C THR A 122 -29.87 13.92 6.32
N THR A 123 -30.07 12.82 7.03
CA THR A 123 -30.95 11.72 6.62
C THR A 123 -32.41 12.18 6.62
N TRP A 124 -33.30 11.42 5.97
CA TRP A 124 -34.74 11.72 5.95
C TRP A 124 -35.36 11.84 7.36
N SER A 125 -34.78 11.17 8.36
CA SER A 125 -35.20 11.18 9.76
C SER A 125 -34.54 12.28 10.61
N GLY A 126 -33.87 13.25 9.98
CA GLY A 126 -33.26 14.40 10.65
C GLY A 126 -31.92 14.12 11.34
N ARG A 127 -31.34 12.92 11.19
CA ARG A 127 -30.03 12.60 11.77
C ARG A 127 -28.90 13.09 10.88
N PRO A 128 -27.82 13.69 11.42
CA PRO A 128 -26.63 14.02 10.64
C PRO A 128 -25.99 12.73 10.10
N PHE A 129 -25.33 12.84 8.95
CA PHE A 129 -24.42 11.80 8.48
C PHE A 129 -23.17 12.42 7.83
N PRO A 130 -21.97 11.85 8.06
CA PRO A 130 -20.76 12.28 7.38
C PRO A 130 -20.87 12.05 5.86
N VAL A 131 -20.41 13.01 5.06
CA VAL A 131 -20.30 12.88 3.59
C VAL A 131 -18.84 12.77 3.16
N GLU A 132 -17.99 13.67 3.65
CA GLU A 132 -16.55 13.71 3.37
C GLU A 132 -15.82 14.65 4.35
N VAL A 133 -14.49 14.50 4.43
CA VAL A 133 -13.56 15.50 4.97
C VAL A 133 -12.53 15.90 3.91
N ARG A 134 -12.50 17.19 3.56
CA ARG A 134 -11.57 17.75 2.57
C ARG A 134 -10.48 18.55 3.28
N TYR A 135 -9.22 18.28 2.96
CA TYR A 135 -8.06 18.99 3.50
C TYR A 135 -6.91 19.01 2.48
N GLU A 136 -5.99 19.97 2.63
CA GLU A 136 -4.71 19.96 1.92
C GLU A 136 -3.59 19.55 2.87
N ILE A 137 -2.55 18.89 2.35
CA ILE A 137 -1.33 18.61 3.12
C ILE A 137 -0.54 19.92 3.21
N PRO A 138 -0.36 20.52 4.41
CA PRO A 138 0.35 21.78 4.54
C PRO A 138 1.85 21.58 4.23
N PRO A 139 2.57 22.64 3.83
CA PRO A 139 4.03 22.60 3.69
C PRO A 139 4.68 22.13 4.99
N LEU A 140 5.32 20.95 4.95
CA LEU A 140 5.94 20.36 6.12
C LEU A 140 7.33 20.97 6.38
N PRO A 141 7.71 21.22 7.65
CA PRO A 141 9.08 21.54 8.02
C PRO A 141 10.08 20.50 7.47
N PRO A 142 11.32 20.90 7.07
CA PRO A 142 12.27 20.00 6.41
C PRO A 142 12.71 18.79 7.24
N ASP A 143 12.50 18.79 8.55
CA ASP A 143 12.78 17.72 9.49
C ASP A 143 11.59 16.79 9.78
N LEU A 144 10.39 17.13 9.29
CA LEU A 144 9.24 16.23 9.23
C LEU A 144 9.20 15.47 7.91
N MET A 145 8.59 14.29 7.92
CA MET A 145 8.33 13.45 6.77
C MET A 145 6.92 12.87 6.93
N LEU A 146 6.03 13.14 5.97
CA LEU A 146 4.70 12.53 5.97
C LEU A 146 4.84 11.00 5.90
N ILE A 147 4.09 10.28 6.73
CA ILE A 147 4.01 8.81 6.67
C ILE A 147 2.60 8.30 6.32
N GLY A 148 1.61 9.19 6.22
CA GLY A 148 0.21 8.87 5.98
C GLY A 148 -0.72 9.69 6.85
N ASP A 149 -1.89 9.14 7.15
CA ASP A 149 -3.02 9.85 7.77
C ASP A 149 -4.00 8.90 8.47
N ILE A 150 -4.86 9.50 9.30
CA ILE A 150 -5.95 8.84 10.00
C ILE A 150 -7.18 9.72 9.81
N HIS A 151 -8.32 9.15 9.45
CA HIS A 151 -9.60 9.87 9.43
C HIS A 151 -10.73 9.04 10.05
N SER A 152 -11.86 9.69 10.34
CA SER A 152 -13.00 9.07 11.01
C SER A 152 -14.27 9.02 10.17
N HIS A 153 -14.93 7.87 10.16
CA HIS A 153 -16.26 7.62 9.61
C HIS A 153 -17.40 7.86 10.63
N VAL A 154 -17.11 8.55 11.74
CA VAL A 154 -18.03 8.76 12.88
C VAL A 154 -18.60 7.43 13.39
N ASP A 155 -19.89 7.17 13.21
CA ASP A 155 -20.56 5.92 13.62
C ASP A 155 -20.78 4.91 12.49
N MET A 156 -20.35 5.25 11.27
CA MET A 156 -20.30 4.30 10.16
C MET A 156 -19.15 3.28 10.37
N PRO A 157 -19.21 2.08 9.75
CA PRO A 157 -18.14 1.09 9.87
C PRO A 157 -16.81 1.59 9.31
N ALA A 158 -15.71 1.01 9.80
CA ALA A 158 -14.37 1.32 9.28
C ALA A 158 -14.09 0.54 7.97
N TYR A 159 -13.88 1.25 6.86
CA TYR A 159 -13.48 0.69 5.56
C TYR A 159 -12.93 1.82 4.68
N ALA A 160 -12.02 1.53 3.74
CA ALA A 160 -11.68 2.50 2.69
C ALA A 160 -12.82 2.60 1.67
N SER A 161 -13.44 3.78 1.57
CA SER A 161 -14.50 4.12 0.62
C SER A 161 -13.99 4.18 -0.83
N ALA A 162 -14.82 4.67 -1.76
CA ALA A 162 -14.37 4.93 -3.13
C ALA A 162 -13.48 6.19 -3.19
N MET A 163 -13.88 7.25 -2.48
CA MET A 163 -13.16 8.53 -2.44
C MET A 163 -11.78 8.35 -1.79
N ASP A 164 -11.70 7.63 -0.66
CA ASP A 164 -10.41 7.32 -0.02
C ASP A 164 -9.45 6.60 -0.97
N LYS A 165 -9.96 5.65 -1.77
CA LYS A 165 -9.13 4.89 -2.71
C LYS A 165 -8.59 5.75 -3.85
N ASP A 166 -9.40 6.68 -4.34
CA ASP A 166 -9.00 7.62 -5.40
C ASP A 166 -7.99 8.66 -4.85
N ASP A 167 -8.26 9.23 -3.67
CA ASP A 167 -7.37 10.21 -3.02
C ASP A 167 -6.05 9.61 -2.52
N GLU A 168 -6.00 8.30 -2.29
CA GLU A 168 -4.81 7.58 -1.83
C GLU A 168 -3.99 6.96 -2.98
N LEU A 169 -4.55 6.85 -4.19
CA LEU A 169 -3.98 6.10 -5.33
C LEU A 169 -2.50 6.44 -5.63
N HIS A 170 -2.13 7.71 -5.43
CA HIS A 170 -0.79 8.25 -5.66
C HIS A 170 -0.13 8.84 -4.40
N ARG A 171 -0.72 8.60 -3.22
CA ARG A 171 -0.24 9.09 -1.91
C ARG A 171 0.36 7.90 -1.15
N PRO A 172 1.68 7.66 -1.21
CA PRO A 172 2.28 6.55 -0.49
C PRO A 172 2.25 6.81 1.02
N GLY A 173 1.62 5.92 1.79
CA GLY A 173 1.42 6.14 3.22
C GLY A 173 0.61 5.06 3.93
N LEU A 174 0.58 5.16 5.26
CA LEU A 174 -0.30 4.44 6.17
C LEU A 174 -1.63 5.19 6.29
N HIS A 175 -2.73 4.54 5.93
CA HIS A 175 -4.08 5.09 6.02
C HIS A 175 -4.88 4.29 7.04
N ILE A 176 -5.43 4.99 8.03
CA ILE A 176 -6.25 4.40 9.09
C ILE A 176 -7.63 5.06 9.09
N VAL A 177 -8.66 4.29 8.73
CA VAL A 177 -10.05 4.70 8.89
C VAL A 177 -10.55 4.23 10.25
N VAL A 178 -11.13 5.15 11.02
CA VAL A 178 -11.72 4.88 12.34
C VAL A 178 -13.23 4.98 12.24
N GLY A 179 -13.93 3.87 12.47
CA GLY A 179 -15.39 3.80 12.44
C GLY A 179 -15.98 3.48 13.80
N ARG A 180 -17.30 3.64 13.94
CA ARG A 180 -18.07 3.35 15.16
C ARG A 180 -17.49 3.97 16.43
N LEU A 181 -17.26 5.29 16.41
CA LEU A 181 -16.72 6.04 17.55
C LEU A 181 -17.57 5.96 18.82
N SER A 182 -18.87 5.66 18.71
CA SER A 182 -19.72 5.34 19.87
C SER A 182 -19.24 4.11 20.65
N LEU A 183 -18.59 3.13 19.99
CA LEU A 183 -18.03 1.93 20.62
C LEU A 183 -16.68 2.20 21.30
N GLU A 184 -16.25 1.25 22.14
CA GLU A 184 -14.98 1.31 22.86
C GLU A 184 -14.43 -0.13 22.99
N PRO A 185 -13.39 -0.52 22.23
CA PRO A 185 -12.70 0.25 21.20
C PRO A 185 -13.55 0.54 19.94
N PRO A 186 -13.20 1.58 19.15
CA PRO A 186 -13.77 1.80 17.82
C PRO A 186 -13.32 0.73 16.82
N GLU A 187 -14.01 0.63 15.68
CA GLU A 187 -13.55 -0.18 14.54
C GLU A 187 -12.38 0.51 13.84
N LEU A 188 -11.41 -0.29 13.38
CA LEU A 188 -10.24 0.19 12.64
C LEU A 188 -10.12 -0.56 11.31
N HIS A 189 -9.93 0.18 10.23
CA HIS A 189 -9.48 -0.35 8.95
C HIS A 189 -8.15 0.29 8.61
N ILE A 190 -7.14 -0.55 8.36
CA ILE A 190 -5.74 -0.12 8.25
C ILE A 190 -5.19 -0.66 6.94
N GLU A 191 -4.76 0.23 6.07
CA GLU A 191 -4.11 -0.11 4.81
C GLU A 191 -2.85 0.74 4.63
N VAL A 192 -1.94 0.26 3.80
CA VAL A 192 -0.80 1.04 3.34
C VAL A 192 -0.81 1.04 1.83
N THR A 193 -0.81 2.22 1.23
CA THR A 193 -0.78 2.40 -0.22
C THR A 193 0.64 2.74 -0.65
N VAL A 194 1.14 2.11 -1.72
CA VAL A 194 2.43 2.42 -2.38
C VAL A 194 2.28 2.09 -3.86
N ASP A 195 2.62 3.03 -4.75
CA ASP A 195 2.62 2.85 -6.21
C ASP A 195 1.33 2.20 -6.76
N GLY A 196 0.16 2.68 -6.30
CA GLY A 196 -1.16 2.15 -6.66
C GLY A 196 -1.50 0.77 -6.08
N THR A 197 -0.59 0.14 -5.32
CA THR A 197 -0.82 -1.13 -4.62
C THR A 197 -1.24 -0.86 -3.18
N ARG A 198 -2.33 -1.50 -2.73
CA ARG A 198 -2.83 -1.41 -1.35
C ARG A 198 -2.53 -2.70 -0.57
N PHE A 199 -1.99 -2.55 0.63
CA PHE A 199 -1.67 -3.66 1.54
C PHE A 199 -2.48 -3.54 2.83
N GLN A 200 -3.43 -4.45 3.04
CA GLN A 200 -4.25 -4.45 4.26
C GLN A 200 -3.43 -4.97 5.46
N VAL A 201 -3.49 -4.24 6.58
CA VAL A 201 -2.78 -4.55 7.82
C VAL A 201 -3.78 -5.14 8.82
N HIS A 202 -3.96 -6.46 8.77
CA HIS A 202 -4.95 -7.18 9.59
C HIS A 202 -4.64 -7.24 11.11
N ASP A 203 -3.38 -7.05 11.51
CA ASP A 203 -3.00 -6.94 12.93
C ASP A 203 -2.62 -5.49 13.26
N PRO A 204 -3.50 -4.73 13.94
CA PRO A 204 -3.20 -3.37 14.36
C PRO A 204 -1.94 -3.26 15.21
N LYS A 205 -1.49 -4.32 15.90
CA LYS A 205 -0.25 -4.31 16.69
C LYS A 205 1.01 -4.13 15.83
N LEU A 206 0.94 -4.26 14.52
CA LEU A 206 2.05 -3.94 13.62
C LEU A 206 2.29 -2.43 13.52
N VAL A 207 1.23 -1.61 13.65
CA VAL A 207 1.29 -0.14 13.50
C VAL A 207 0.96 0.63 14.78
N LEU A 208 0.18 0.08 15.71
CA LEU A 208 -0.20 0.69 16.98
C LEU A 208 0.57 0.08 18.15
N ALA A 209 1.06 0.91 19.07
CA ALA A 209 1.69 0.43 20.30
C ALA A 209 0.69 -0.21 21.28
N GLY A 210 -0.58 0.23 21.22
CA GLY A 210 -1.67 -0.21 22.07
C GLY A 210 -2.83 0.80 22.03
N TYR A 211 -3.93 0.44 22.69
CA TYR A 211 -5.11 1.29 22.86
C TYR A 211 -5.91 0.79 24.07
N HIS A 212 -6.44 1.69 24.91
CA HIS A 212 -7.27 1.37 26.07
C HIS A 212 -8.58 2.18 26.12
N HIS A 213 -8.55 3.47 25.78
CA HIS A 213 -9.75 4.33 25.76
C HIS A 213 -9.50 5.62 24.97
N ARG A 214 -10.56 6.21 24.39
CA ARG A 214 -10.51 7.55 23.79
C ARG A 214 -10.25 8.63 24.85
N ARG A 215 -9.50 9.69 24.49
CA ARG A 215 -9.12 10.79 25.39
C ARG A 215 -9.67 12.16 24.95
N PRO A 216 -11.00 12.38 24.93
CA PRO A 216 -11.59 13.65 24.48
C PRO A 216 -11.14 14.86 25.30
N HIS A 217 -10.86 14.68 26.61
CA HIS A 217 -10.37 15.74 27.48
C HIS A 217 -8.88 16.08 27.32
N GLU A 218 -8.11 15.30 26.56
CA GLU A 218 -6.72 15.64 26.20
C GLU A 218 -6.60 16.24 24.80
N VAL A 219 -7.72 16.48 24.11
CA VAL A 219 -7.73 17.06 22.76
C VAL A 219 -7.37 18.55 22.84
N PRO A 220 -6.31 19.00 22.15
CA PRO A 220 -5.96 20.41 22.12
C PRO A 220 -7.02 21.23 21.40
N GLN A 221 -7.37 22.41 21.92
CA GLN A 221 -8.44 23.22 21.34
C GLN A 221 -8.05 23.79 19.96
N GLU A 222 -6.74 23.93 19.68
CA GLU A 222 -6.20 24.27 18.37
C GLU A 222 -6.33 23.15 17.32
N TRP A 223 -6.70 21.91 17.71
CA TRP A 223 -7.11 20.88 16.76
C TRP A 223 -8.57 21.06 16.35
N ILE A 224 -9.45 21.34 17.31
CA ILE A 224 -10.88 21.62 17.07
C ILE A 224 -11.04 22.88 16.22
N ALA A 225 -10.26 23.93 16.48
CA ALA A 225 -10.33 25.21 15.77
C ALA A 225 -10.02 25.14 14.26
N LYS A 226 -9.44 24.02 13.79
CA LYS A 226 -9.08 23.78 12.38
C LYS A 226 -10.17 23.07 11.58
N VAL A 227 -11.25 22.66 12.23
CA VAL A 227 -12.36 21.94 11.59
C VAL A 227 -13.48 22.93 11.28
N LYS A 228 -13.70 23.19 9.98
CA LYS A 228 -14.90 23.87 9.49
C LYS A 228 -15.93 22.83 9.09
N VAL A 229 -17.18 23.02 9.50
CA VAL A 229 -18.30 22.15 9.12
C VAL A 229 -19.23 22.88 8.15
N GLU A 230 -19.57 22.23 7.05
CA GLU A 230 -20.54 22.69 6.06
C GLU A 230 -21.72 21.72 5.99
N SER A 231 -22.94 22.23 5.77
CA SER A 231 -24.13 21.37 5.60
C SER A 231 -24.39 21.11 4.12
N TYR A 232 -24.74 19.88 3.77
CA TYR A 232 -25.13 19.49 2.41
C TYR A 232 -26.36 20.27 1.91
N ALA A 233 -27.26 20.69 2.82
CA ALA A 233 -28.44 21.50 2.46
C ALA A 233 -28.07 22.88 1.87
N SER A 234 -26.92 23.45 2.25
CA SER A 234 -26.42 24.72 1.71
C SER A 234 -25.84 24.61 0.29
N TYR A 235 -25.44 23.41 -0.14
CA TYR A 235 -24.73 23.21 -1.42
C TYR A 235 -25.61 23.45 -2.66
N GLY A 236 -26.95 23.52 -2.48
CA GLY A 236 -27.93 23.83 -3.53
C GLY A 236 -28.39 25.30 -3.58
N GLN A 237 -27.81 26.22 -2.80
CA GLN A 237 -28.29 27.62 -2.68
C GLN A 237 -27.24 28.70 -3.01
N THR A 238 -25.97 28.34 -3.26
CA THR A 238 -24.93 29.30 -3.71
C THR A 238 -24.48 29.02 -5.14
N SER A 239 -25.38 29.25 -6.10
CA SER A 239 -25.04 29.31 -7.53
C SER A 239 -24.40 30.67 -7.87
N ASP A 240 -23.24 30.97 -7.27
CA ASP A 240 -22.43 32.15 -7.57
C ASP A 240 -20.93 31.82 -7.46
N LEU A 241 -20.50 30.84 -8.25
CA LEU A 241 -19.13 30.73 -8.72
C LEU A 241 -19.16 30.65 -10.26
N PRO A 242 -18.27 31.36 -10.96
CA PRO A 242 -18.32 31.43 -12.41
C PRO A 242 -18.06 30.05 -13.02
N LEU A 243 -18.95 29.62 -13.92
CA LEU A 243 -18.71 28.49 -14.81
C LEU A 243 -17.38 28.72 -15.54
N ARG A 244 -16.33 28.01 -15.13
CA ARG A 244 -15.12 27.83 -15.93
C ARG A 244 -15.49 26.96 -17.13
N VAL A 245 -16.03 27.60 -18.16
CA VAL A 245 -16.06 27.05 -19.52
C VAL A 245 -14.61 27.07 -20.03
N SER A 246 -13.83 26.06 -19.63
CA SER A 246 -12.58 25.73 -20.30
C SER A 246 -12.92 25.09 -21.64
N ASN A 247 -13.14 25.95 -22.64
CA ASN A 247 -13.27 25.55 -24.03
C ASN A 247 -11.88 25.19 -24.59
N ASP A 248 -11.29 24.12 -24.06
CA ASP A 248 -10.08 23.49 -24.60
C ASP A 248 -10.37 22.02 -24.90
N ARG A 249 -11.08 21.82 -26.02
CA ARG A 249 -11.00 20.55 -26.75
C ARG A 249 -9.59 20.41 -27.29
N VAL A 250 -8.74 19.68 -26.58
CA VAL A 250 -7.60 19.03 -27.23
C VAL A 250 -8.19 17.94 -28.13
N GLU A 251 -8.30 18.22 -29.43
CA GLU A 251 -8.62 17.20 -30.41
C GLU A 251 -7.49 16.16 -30.43
N VAL A 252 -7.75 14.98 -29.89
CA VAL A 252 -6.91 13.80 -30.14
C VAL A 252 -7.17 13.37 -31.58
N VAL A 253 -6.41 13.96 -32.50
CA VAL A 253 -6.34 13.55 -33.90
C VAL A 253 -5.85 12.09 -33.95
N PRO A 254 -6.63 11.14 -34.48
CA PRO A 254 -6.14 9.79 -34.69
C PRO A 254 -5.11 9.82 -35.82
N GLN A 255 -3.82 9.63 -35.50
CA GLN A 255 -2.81 9.42 -36.54
C GLN A 255 -2.99 8.04 -37.17
N ILE A 256 -3.82 7.99 -38.21
CA ILE A 256 -3.86 6.88 -39.15
C ILE A 256 -2.62 7.01 -40.06
N ILE A 257 -1.57 6.26 -39.77
CA ILE A 257 -0.50 6.00 -40.74
C ILE A 257 -1.05 4.97 -41.74
N GLY A 258 -1.13 5.38 -43.00
CA GLY A 258 -1.98 4.73 -43.99
C GLY A 258 -1.45 3.40 -44.53
N LYS A 259 -2.39 2.65 -45.13
CA LYS A 259 -2.11 1.77 -46.27
C LYS A 259 -3.02 2.19 -47.42
N ASN A 260 -2.42 2.46 -48.58
CA ASN A 260 -3.10 2.37 -49.86
C ASN A 260 -3.65 0.93 -49.97
N GLY A 261 -4.84 0.62 -50.49
CA GLY A 261 -5.73 1.39 -51.35
C GLY A 261 -6.11 0.46 -52.51
N ASP A 262 -7.40 0.15 -52.67
CA ASP A 262 -8.02 -0.08 -53.99
C ASP A 262 -9.55 -0.33 -53.90
N ALA A 263 -10.26 0.52 -54.65
CA ALA A 263 -11.51 0.33 -55.40
C ALA A 263 -12.64 -0.65 -54.96
N SER A 264 -13.76 -0.02 -54.55
CA SER A 264 -15.10 -0.15 -55.21
C SER A 264 -16.05 -1.34 -54.90
N PRO A 265 -17.38 -1.16 -55.12
CA PRO A 265 -18.35 -1.54 -54.07
C PRO A 265 -19.57 -2.38 -54.53
N SER A 266 -20.34 -2.88 -53.55
CA SER A 266 -21.82 -2.92 -53.61
C SER A 266 -22.50 -3.30 -52.28
N ASP A 267 -23.36 -2.39 -51.79
CA ASP A 267 -24.56 -2.67 -50.99
C ASP A 267 -25.70 -3.18 -51.94
N PRO A 268 -26.90 -3.63 -51.50
CA PRO A 268 -27.52 -3.51 -50.17
C PRO A 268 -28.22 -4.78 -49.62
N ALA A 269 -28.69 -4.74 -48.35
CA ALA A 269 -30.11 -4.85 -47.95
C ALA A 269 -30.38 -5.38 -46.51
N ASN A 270 -31.16 -4.61 -45.75
CA ASN A 270 -31.91 -4.99 -44.53
C ASN A 270 -33.29 -5.59 -44.97
N PRO A 271 -34.05 -6.43 -44.19
CA PRO A 271 -34.77 -5.94 -43.00
C PRO A 271 -35.11 -6.96 -41.85
N ALA A 272 -35.07 -6.46 -40.61
CA ALA A 272 -36.07 -6.54 -39.52
C ALA A 272 -36.73 -7.87 -39.02
N LYS A 273 -36.76 -8.03 -37.68
CA LYS A 273 -37.91 -8.42 -36.79
C LYS A 273 -37.41 -8.40 -35.32
N VAL A 274 -37.94 -7.62 -34.37
CA VAL A 274 -39.28 -7.59 -33.72
C VAL A 274 -39.57 -8.84 -32.88
N GLY A 275 -39.68 -8.66 -31.54
CA GLY A 275 -40.08 -9.73 -30.61
C GLY A 275 -39.94 -9.45 -29.10
N THR A 276 -40.88 -8.72 -28.51
CA THR A 276 -41.23 -8.71 -27.05
C THR A 276 -42.76 -8.76 -26.96
N PRO A 277 -43.36 -9.53 -26.02
CA PRO A 277 -43.53 -9.13 -24.61
C PRO A 277 -43.29 -10.35 -23.66
N SER A 278 -43.65 -10.46 -22.37
CA SER A 278 -44.59 -9.75 -21.47
C SER A 278 -44.31 -10.05 -19.98
N SER A 279 -44.31 -8.98 -19.17
CA SER A 279 -44.87 -8.81 -17.80
C SER A 279 -45.39 -9.98 -16.93
N GLU A 280 -44.78 -10.12 -15.72
CA GLU A 280 -45.39 -10.20 -14.36
C GLU A 280 -46.39 -11.36 -13.98
N PRO A 281 -46.87 -11.47 -12.72
CA PRO A 281 -46.06 -11.83 -11.53
C PRO A 281 -46.72 -12.89 -10.60
N SER A 282 -45.93 -13.55 -9.76
CA SER A 282 -46.33 -14.12 -8.44
C SER A 282 -45.06 -14.57 -7.68
N GLY A 283 -44.96 -14.55 -6.35
CA GLY A 283 -45.97 -14.24 -5.34
C GLY A 283 -46.14 -15.38 -4.34
N SER A 284 -45.23 -15.50 -3.36
CA SER A 284 -45.52 -16.17 -2.08
C SER A 284 -44.47 -15.84 -1.02
N ALA A 285 -44.92 -15.52 0.19
CA ALA A 285 -44.07 -15.38 1.36
C ALA A 285 -43.80 -16.75 2.02
N ALA A 286 -42.66 -16.86 2.72
CA ALA A 286 -42.40 -17.97 3.65
C ALA A 286 -41.96 -17.40 5.01
N GLN A 287 -42.42 -18.04 6.08
CA GLN A 287 -42.37 -17.54 7.46
C GLN A 287 -41.00 -17.71 8.14
N PRO A 288 -40.71 -16.95 9.22
CA PRO A 288 -39.45 -17.05 9.95
C PRO A 288 -39.36 -18.31 10.83
N SER A 289 -38.14 -18.81 11.01
CA SER A 289 -37.82 -19.84 12.01
C SER A 289 -37.63 -19.24 13.41
N PRO A 290 -37.92 -19.98 14.50
CA PRO A 290 -38.03 -19.41 15.84
C PRO A 290 -36.69 -19.23 16.57
N GLN A 291 -36.67 -18.30 17.51
CA GLN A 291 -35.61 -18.13 18.50
C GLN A 291 -35.54 -19.33 19.45
N ILE A 292 -34.33 -19.72 19.85
CA ILE A 292 -34.10 -20.56 21.04
C ILE A 292 -33.37 -19.71 22.08
N SER A 293 -34.03 -19.49 23.20
CA SER A 293 -33.51 -18.85 24.41
C SER A 293 -33.20 -19.93 25.46
N GLY A 294 -32.04 -19.83 26.11
CA GLY A 294 -31.61 -20.76 27.16
C GLY A 294 -30.28 -20.30 27.80
N PRO A 295 -30.04 -20.58 29.10
CA PRO A 295 -29.62 -19.48 29.98
C PRO A 295 -28.18 -19.54 30.50
N THR A 296 -27.75 -18.37 30.99
CA THR A 296 -26.56 -18.10 31.79
C THR A 296 -26.52 -18.88 33.11
N PRO A 297 -25.34 -19.36 33.54
CA PRO A 297 -25.06 -19.60 34.95
C PRO A 297 -24.26 -18.43 35.57
N GLN A 298 -24.78 -17.84 36.64
CA GLN A 298 -23.97 -17.10 37.60
C GLN A 298 -23.15 -18.08 38.42
N ASN A 299 -21.90 -17.75 38.78
CA ASN A 299 -21.36 -18.23 40.05
C ASN A 299 -20.31 -17.27 40.63
N ASN A 300 -20.29 -17.16 41.96
CA ASN A 300 -19.39 -16.30 42.73
C ASN A 300 -18.25 -17.13 43.36
N GLY A 301 -17.13 -16.46 43.67
CA GLY A 301 -15.99 -17.01 44.42
C GLY A 301 -14.68 -16.36 43.97
N HIS A 302 -14.19 -15.27 44.59
CA HIS A 302 -13.41 -15.29 45.83
C HIS A 302 -12.30 -16.35 45.84
N GLY A 303 -11.07 -15.89 45.60
CA GLY A 303 -9.83 -16.65 45.75
C GLY A 303 -8.65 -15.68 45.79
N ASP A 304 -7.97 -15.61 46.93
CA ASP A 304 -6.72 -14.86 47.11
C ASP A 304 -5.61 -15.40 46.20
N GLY A 305 -4.74 -14.51 45.73
CA GLY A 305 -3.58 -14.86 44.90
C GLY A 305 -2.60 -13.72 44.74
N SER A 306 -1.61 -13.62 45.63
CA SER A 306 -0.49 -12.68 45.51
C SER A 306 0.36 -12.95 44.26
N PRO A 307 1.00 -11.93 43.66
CA PRO A 307 1.63 -12.05 42.35
C PRO A 307 2.99 -12.76 42.39
N PRO A 308 3.39 -13.49 41.33
CA PRO A 308 4.74 -14.01 41.19
C PRO A 308 5.72 -12.88 40.85
N GLN A 309 6.83 -12.81 41.59
CA GLN A 309 7.99 -12.01 41.20
C GLN A 309 8.60 -12.58 39.91
N ILE A 310 8.93 -11.73 38.95
CA ILE A 310 9.77 -12.09 37.80
C ILE A 310 11.05 -11.25 37.87
N CYS A 311 12.19 -11.95 37.89
CA CYS A 311 13.51 -11.37 38.07
C CYS A 311 13.96 -10.54 36.85
N ALA A 312 14.64 -9.43 37.11
CA ALA A 312 15.42 -8.72 36.09
C ALA A 312 16.76 -9.43 35.85
N PRO A 313 17.22 -9.59 34.58
CA PRO A 313 18.61 -9.90 34.28
C PRO A 313 19.45 -8.63 34.32
N GLY A 314 20.60 -8.70 35.00
CA GLY A 314 21.43 -7.54 35.34
C GLY A 314 22.35 -7.03 34.22
N LEU A 315 22.84 -5.81 34.43
CA LEU A 315 23.93 -5.20 33.66
C LEU A 315 25.25 -5.99 33.83
N LEU A 316 26.02 -6.11 32.76
CA LEU A 316 27.47 -6.33 32.82
C LEU A 316 28.19 -5.12 32.22
N PRO A 317 29.25 -4.60 32.87
CA PRO A 317 29.93 -3.39 32.43
C PRO A 317 30.96 -3.65 31.34
N SER A 318 31.26 -2.60 30.58
CA SER A 318 32.37 -2.54 29.64
C SER A 318 33.73 -2.59 30.36
N ARG A 319 34.73 -3.18 29.68
CA ARG A 319 36.14 -2.89 29.93
C ARG A 319 36.80 -2.37 28.66
N SER A 320 37.35 -1.18 28.78
CA SER A 320 38.25 -0.53 27.83
C SER A 320 39.71 -0.75 28.25
N GLN A 321 40.64 -0.23 27.44
CA GLN A 321 42.09 -0.11 27.70
C GLN A 321 42.90 -1.43 27.57
N CYS A 322 44.15 -1.43 27.12
CA CYS A 322 44.96 -0.42 26.41
C CYS A 322 46.19 -1.13 25.76
N GLU A 323 47.11 -0.35 25.18
CA GLU A 323 48.47 -0.72 24.72
C GLU A 323 48.50 -1.56 23.42
N SER A 324 49.05 -1.15 22.26
CA SER A 324 50.20 -0.30 21.86
C SER A 324 51.50 -1.08 21.58
N ASP A 325 51.97 -0.93 20.35
CA ASP A 325 53.35 -1.00 19.86
C ASP A 325 54.13 -2.33 19.95
N LYS A 326 54.51 -2.88 18.78
CA LYS A 326 55.87 -2.66 18.25
C LYS A 326 56.10 -3.16 16.81
N GLU A 327 57.15 -2.61 16.20
CA GLU A 327 57.54 -2.73 14.79
C GLU A 327 58.42 -3.96 14.46
N ALA A 328 58.35 -4.35 13.17
CA ALA A 328 59.43 -4.71 12.23
C ALA A 328 60.65 -5.57 12.63
N CYS A 329 60.92 -6.60 11.79
CA CYS A 329 62.21 -7.09 11.23
C CYS A 329 62.01 -8.56 10.77
N SER A 330 62.16 -9.00 9.50
CA SER A 330 63.25 -8.93 8.50
C SER A 330 64.10 -10.23 8.43
N GLY A 331 64.45 -10.68 7.21
CA GLY A 331 65.17 -11.95 6.91
C GLY A 331 64.21 -13.07 6.45
N ASP A 332 64.19 -13.60 5.23
CA ASP A 332 65.17 -13.87 4.14
C ASP A 332 65.96 -15.20 4.27
N SER A 333 66.41 -15.74 3.12
CA SER A 333 67.20 -16.96 2.87
C SER A 333 66.48 -18.33 2.71
N SER A 334 65.98 -18.54 1.48
CA SER A 334 66.47 -19.54 0.49
C SER A 334 66.76 -21.03 0.82
N HIS A 335 66.34 -21.87 -0.15
CA HIS A 335 67.09 -22.95 -0.85
C HIS A 335 66.70 -24.45 -0.76
N HIS A 336 66.93 -25.13 -1.90
CA HIS A 336 66.80 -26.56 -2.25
C HIS A 336 65.37 -27.12 -2.50
N GLY A 337 65.08 -27.93 -3.54
CA GLY A 337 65.89 -28.27 -4.73
C GLY A 337 65.49 -29.61 -5.42
N LYS A 338 65.60 -29.63 -6.77
CA LYS A 338 65.64 -30.78 -7.71
C LYS A 338 64.33 -31.40 -8.27
N PHE A 339 64.38 -31.62 -9.59
CA PHE A 339 63.47 -32.28 -10.56
C PHE A 339 64.02 -33.70 -10.95
N PRO A 340 63.41 -34.51 -11.87
CA PRO A 340 62.19 -35.32 -11.72
C PRO A 340 62.54 -36.84 -11.86
N PRO A 341 62.45 -37.64 -12.98
CA PRO A 341 61.67 -37.63 -14.25
C PRO A 341 60.79 -38.90 -14.51
N HIS A 342 60.01 -38.88 -15.60
CA HIS A 342 59.30 -40.01 -16.29
C HIS A 342 58.02 -40.60 -15.65
N GLY A 343 57.03 -41.12 -16.41
CA GLY A 343 57.04 -41.45 -17.85
C GLY A 343 55.67 -41.32 -18.57
N VAL A 344 55.64 -41.75 -19.84
CA VAL A 344 54.61 -41.44 -20.85
C VAL A 344 53.95 -42.72 -21.38
N LYS A 345 52.63 -42.65 -21.69
CA LYS A 345 51.87 -43.25 -22.82
C LYS A 345 50.44 -43.64 -22.37
N LYS A 346 49.39 -43.77 -23.19
CA LYS A 346 48.94 -43.34 -24.54
C LYS A 346 47.82 -44.35 -24.92
N GLU A 347 46.75 -43.93 -25.63
CA GLU A 347 45.89 -44.81 -26.47
C GLU A 347 45.06 -45.92 -25.74
N ASP A 348 43.90 -46.41 -26.21
CA ASP A 348 42.93 -45.92 -27.23
C ASP A 348 41.55 -46.62 -26.99
N ARG A 349 40.49 -46.13 -27.64
CA ARG A 349 39.21 -46.82 -28.01
C ARG A 349 38.41 -47.66 -27.00
N SER A 350 37.13 -47.30 -26.87
CA SER A 350 35.96 -48.19 -27.06
C SER A 350 34.79 -47.37 -27.60
#